data_AF-A0A535RFA0-F1
#
_entry.id   AF-A0A535RFA0-F1
#
_cell.length_a   1.000
_cell.length_b   1.000
_cell.length_c   1.000
_cell.angle_alpha   90.00
_cell.angle_beta   90.00
_cell.angle_gamma   90.00
#
_symmetry.space_group_name_H-M   'P 1'
#
loop_
_entity.id
_entity.type
_entity.pdbx_description
1 polymer ?
#
loop_
_entity_poly.entity_id
_entity_poly.type
_entity_poly.pdbx_seq_one_letter_code
_entity_poly.pdbx_strand_id
1 'polypeptide(L)'
;MLDFGPVLRREKAIQELAAGLGPSELAGLTEEMCTLQLDAIQGAIDEDFSFVPDDPDANDTFAARSEDVGLSWTLGHVVVHTTASSEESAALALTLARGLAIDGRSRYEVPWERATSAGFARRRIEESRRMRLSMLAAWPEQPHLENFYSPFEDRP
;
A
#
# COMPACT_ATOMS: atom_id res chain seq x y z
N MET A 1 -8.44 10.33 7.21
CA MET A 1 -7.22 9.51 7.18
C MET A 1 -6.78 9.32 8.62
N LEU A 2 -6.15 8.19 8.96
CA LEU A 2 -5.54 8.06 10.29
C LEU A 2 -4.36 9.02 10.43
N ASP A 3 -4.23 9.64 11.60
CA ASP A 3 -3.07 10.44 11.94
C ASP A 3 -1.92 9.54 12.41
N PHE A 4 -0.95 9.32 11.52
CA PHE A 4 0.27 8.58 11.83
C PHE A 4 1.31 9.42 12.58
N GLY A 5 1.07 10.72 12.80
CA GLY A 5 1.99 11.63 13.49
C GLY A 5 2.54 11.09 14.82
N PRO A 6 1.70 10.55 15.73
CA PRO A 6 2.17 9.92 16.96
C PRO A 6 3.09 8.72 16.74
N VAL A 7 2.83 7.89 15.72
CA VAL A 7 3.68 6.74 15.38
C VAL A 7 5.04 7.22 14.84
N LEU A 8 5.03 8.22 13.96
CA LEU A 8 6.24 8.82 13.40
C LEU A 8 7.12 9.47 14.48
N ARG A 9 6.48 10.11 15.47
CA ARG A 9 7.16 10.67 16.65
C ARG A 9 7.50 9.62 17.72
N ARG A 10 7.16 8.35 17.50
CA ARG A 10 7.37 7.22 18.43
C ARG A 10 6.65 7.38 19.77
N GLU A 11 5.54 8.11 19.78
CA GLU A 11 4.66 8.32 20.94
C GLU A 11 3.64 7.18 21.09
N LYS A 12 3.33 6.48 20.00
CA LYS A 12 2.43 5.32 19.96
C LYS A 12 3.00 4.22 19.06
N ALA A 13 2.73 2.97 19.39
CA ALA A 13 2.89 1.84 18.50
C ALA A 13 1.78 1.83 17.43
N ILE A 14 2.01 1.14 16.30
CA ILE A 14 1.01 1.05 15.22
C ILE A 14 -0.26 0.34 15.69
N GLN A 15 -0.11 -0.65 16.58
CA GLN A 15 -1.18 -1.40 17.21
C GLN A 15 -2.06 -0.50 18.07
N GLU A 16 -1.46 0.47 18.78
CA GLU A 16 -2.20 1.45 19.59
C GLU A 16 -2.95 2.47 18.72
N LEU A 17 -2.39 2.83 17.55
CA LEU A 17 -3.08 3.68 16.59
C LEU A 17 -4.29 2.95 15.95
N ALA A 18 -4.15 1.66 15.70
CA ALA A 18 -5.20 0.82 15.10
C ALA A 18 -6.23 0.30 16.12
N ALA A 19 -6.00 0.52 17.42
CA ALA A 19 -6.88 0.02 18.47
C ALA A 19 -8.32 0.54 18.30
N GLY A 20 -9.28 -0.40 18.24
CA GLY A 20 -10.70 -0.08 18.08
C GLY A 20 -11.17 0.09 16.63
N LEU A 21 -10.28 -0.03 15.64
CA LEU A 21 -10.71 -0.08 14.24
C LEU A 21 -11.29 -1.46 13.91
N GLY A 22 -12.55 -1.50 13.50
CA GLY A 22 -13.19 -2.69 12.97
C GLY A 22 -13.14 -2.73 11.44
N PRO A 23 -13.68 -3.81 10.82
CA PRO A 23 -13.73 -3.93 9.37
C PRO A 23 -14.41 -2.76 8.66
N SER A 24 -15.45 -2.17 9.27
CA SER A 24 -16.15 -1.01 8.71
C SER A 24 -15.25 0.23 8.65
N GLU A 25 -14.52 0.54 9.73
CA GLU A 25 -13.60 1.67 9.79
C GLU A 25 -12.42 1.47 8.82
N LEU A 26 -11.90 0.25 8.73
CA LEU A 26 -10.82 -0.09 7.79
C LEU A 26 -11.28 0.05 6.32
N ALA A 27 -12.53 -0.29 6.01
CA ALA A 27 -13.11 -0.08 4.69
C ALA A 27 -13.22 1.42 4.38
N GLY A 28 -13.73 2.22 5.31
CA GLY A 28 -13.81 3.68 5.18
C GLY A 28 -12.44 4.33 4.95
N LEU A 29 -11.42 3.92 5.70
CA LEU A 29 -10.04 4.40 5.52
C LEU A 29 -9.45 3.99 4.17
N THR A 30 -9.77 2.80 3.67
CA THR A 30 -9.35 2.34 2.33
C THR A 30 -9.99 3.19 1.24
N GLU A 31 -11.29 3.45 1.34
CA GLU A 31 -12.03 4.30 0.41
C GLU A 31 -11.47 5.73 0.39
N GLU A 32 -11.25 6.31 1.56
CA GLU A 32 -10.71 7.65 1.71
C GLU A 32 -9.30 7.75 1.12
N MET A 33 -8.41 6.80 1.43
CA MET A 33 -7.04 6.78 0.88
C MET A 33 -7.04 6.72 -0.64
N CYS A 34 -7.82 5.82 -1.24
CA CYS A 34 -7.89 5.71 -2.69
C CYS A 34 -8.54 6.94 -3.34
N THR A 35 -9.51 7.57 -2.68
CA THR A 35 -10.13 8.82 -3.16
C THR A 35 -9.11 9.95 -3.20
N LEU A 36 -8.35 10.14 -2.11
CA LEU A 36 -7.28 11.14 -2.06
C LEU A 36 -6.21 10.92 -3.13
N GLN A 37 -5.85 9.66 -3.40
CA GLN A 37 -4.90 9.33 -4.47
C GLN A 37 -5.44 9.69 -5.85
N LEU A 38 -6.71 9.40 -6.13
CA LEU A 38 -7.35 9.75 -7.40
C LEU A 38 -7.47 11.27 -7.58
N ASP A 39 -7.85 11.98 -6.52
CA ASP A 39 -7.96 13.43 -6.51
C ASP A 39 -6.59 14.09 -6.76
N ALA A 40 -5.52 13.56 -6.14
CA ALA A 40 -4.17 14.05 -6.33
C ALA A 40 -3.67 13.96 -7.79
N ILE A 41 -4.21 13.02 -8.57
CA ILE A 41 -3.87 12.84 -9.99
C ILE A 41 -5.01 13.25 -10.95
N GLN A 42 -6.02 13.96 -10.46
CA GLN A 42 -7.19 14.32 -11.25
C GLN A 42 -6.81 15.16 -12.48
N GLY A 43 -5.91 16.13 -12.30
CA GLY A 43 -5.41 17.02 -13.36
C GLY A 43 -4.21 16.50 -14.14
N ALA A 44 -3.67 15.33 -13.79
CA ALA A 44 -2.46 14.80 -14.40
C ALA A 44 -2.71 14.32 -15.84
N ILE A 45 -1.72 14.57 -16.71
CA ILE A 45 -1.63 14.14 -18.10
C ILE A 45 -0.66 12.97 -18.24
N ASP A 46 -0.62 12.31 -19.40
CA ASP A 46 0.20 11.11 -19.58
C ASP A 46 1.71 11.39 -19.41
N GLU A 47 2.16 12.57 -19.82
CA GLU A 47 3.54 13.03 -19.67
C GLU A 47 3.99 13.02 -18.20
N ASP A 48 3.12 13.36 -17.25
CA ASP A 48 3.43 13.37 -15.81
C ASP A 48 3.78 11.96 -15.28
N PHE A 49 3.28 10.90 -15.91
CA PHE A 49 3.53 9.51 -15.53
C PHE A 49 4.80 8.93 -16.17
N SER A 50 5.25 9.52 -17.26
CA SER A 50 6.49 9.15 -17.96
C SER A 50 7.68 10.03 -17.59
N PHE A 51 7.44 11.18 -16.97
CA PHE A 51 8.48 12.08 -16.48
C PHE A 51 9.29 11.41 -15.38
N VAL A 52 10.61 11.36 -15.57
CA VAL A 52 11.58 10.91 -14.57
C VAL A 52 12.15 12.14 -13.88
N PRO A 53 11.87 12.36 -12.58
CA PRO A 53 12.44 13.49 -11.85
C PRO A 53 13.96 13.31 -11.68
N ASP A 54 14.69 14.42 -11.52
CA ASP A 54 16.08 14.39 -11.08
C ASP A 54 16.09 14.33 -9.55
N ASP A 55 16.22 13.12 -9.00
CA ASP A 55 16.37 12.88 -7.56
C ASP A 55 17.75 12.25 -7.29
N PRO A 56 18.77 13.06 -6.93
CA PRO A 56 20.13 12.56 -6.69
C PRO A 56 20.23 11.68 -5.44
N ASP A 57 19.22 11.70 -4.57
CA ASP A 57 19.16 10.91 -3.34
C ASP A 57 18.34 9.60 -3.52
N ALA A 58 17.89 9.30 -4.75
CA ALA A 58 17.18 8.07 -5.06
C ALA A 58 18.01 6.84 -4.69
N ASN A 59 17.46 5.98 -3.82
CA ASN A 59 18.14 4.80 -3.31
C ASN A 59 17.13 3.72 -2.87
N ASP A 60 16.64 2.93 -3.83
CA ASP A 60 15.83 1.74 -3.58
C ASP A 60 16.71 0.50 -3.44
N THR A 61 17.14 0.21 -2.21
CA THR A 61 17.95 -0.99 -1.90
C THR A 61 17.21 -2.31 -2.14
N PHE A 62 15.90 -2.27 -2.39
CA PHE A 62 15.05 -3.43 -2.65
C PHE A 62 14.60 -3.54 -4.11
N ALA A 63 15.19 -2.73 -5.00
CA ALA A 63 14.90 -2.76 -6.42
C ALA A 63 15.07 -4.16 -6.99
N ALA A 64 14.17 -4.56 -7.89
CA ALA A 64 14.20 -5.90 -8.50
C ALA A 64 15.46 -6.13 -9.36
N ARG A 65 16.05 -5.05 -9.89
CA ARG A 65 17.31 -5.06 -10.63
C ARG A 65 18.30 -4.13 -9.95
N SER A 66 19.56 -4.53 -9.91
CA SER A 66 20.63 -3.71 -9.32
C SER A 66 20.85 -2.37 -10.05
N GLU A 67 20.51 -2.30 -11.33
CA GLU A 67 20.56 -1.06 -12.13
C GLU A 67 19.49 -0.04 -11.74
N ASP A 68 18.40 -0.47 -11.10
CA ASP A 68 17.28 0.37 -10.71
C ASP A 68 17.43 0.98 -9.31
N VAL A 69 18.50 0.64 -8.56
CA VAL A 69 18.68 1.10 -7.16
C VAL A 69 18.73 2.64 -7.07
N GLY A 70 19.42 3.29 -8.01
CA GLY A 70 19.52 4.75 -8.07
C GLY A 70 18.45 5.42 -8.94
N LEU A 71 17.41 4.68 -9.34
CA LEU A 71 16.39 5.20 -10.26
C LEU A 71 15.42 6.12 -9.52
N SER A 72 15.36 7.38 -9.96
CA SER A 72 14.31 8.29 -9.53
C SER A 72 12.94 7.81 -10.02
N TRP A 73 11.97 7.73 -9.12
CA TRP A 73 10.65 7.17 -9.44
C TRP A 73 9.77 8.15 -10.22
N THR A 74 9.17 7.68 -11.32
CA THR A 74 8.09 8.41 -11.97
C THR A 74 6.82 8.36 -11.12
N LEU A 75 5.84 9.24 -11.42
CA LEU A 75 4.52 9.13 -10.79
C LEU A 75 3.87 7.76 -11.06
N GLY A 76 4.10 7.18 -12.24
CA GLY A 76 3.67 5.83 -12.58
C GLY A 76 4.25 4.77 -11.64
N HIS A 77 5.55 4.85 -11.36
CA HIS A 77 6.22 3.96 -10.41
C HIS A 77 5.62 4.10 -9.00
N VAL A 78 5.43 5.32 -8.51
CA VAL A 78 4.81 5.58 -7.19
C VAL A 78 3.42 4.91 -7.09
N VAL A 79 2.61 4.98 -8.14
CA VAL A 79 1.27 4.36 -8.17
C VAL A 79 1.35 2.83 -8.11
N VAL A 80 2.18 2.18 -8.93
CA VAL A 80 2.27 0.71 -8.90
C VAL A 80 2.86 0.19 -7.59
N HIS A 81 3.84 0.90 -7.01
CA HIS A 81 4.44 0.54 -5.74
C HIS A 81 3.47 0.64 -4.57
N THR A 82 2.76 1.78 -4.49
CA THR A 82 1.80 2.04 -3.41
C THR A 82 0.63 1.05 -3.45
N THR A 83 0.12 0.76 -4.64
CA THR A 83 -0.98 -0.20 -4.82
C THR A 83 -0.54 -1.63 -4.50
N ALA A 84 0.64 -2.06 -4.95
CA ALA A 84 1.18 -3.38 -4.62
C ALA A 84 1.40 -3.58 -3.11
N SER A 85 1.96 -2.57 -2.42
CA SER A 85 2.17 -2.61 -0.97
C SER A 85 0.86 -2.68 -0.18
N SER A 86 -0.16 -1.94 -0.63
CA SER A 86 -1.47 -1.92 0.02
C SER A 86 -2.25 -3.22 -0.20
N GLU A 87 -2.12 -3.82 -1.39
CA GLU A 87 -2.73 -5.12 -1.72
C GLU A 87 -2.10 -6.27 -0.95
N GLU A 88 -0.77 -6.29 -0.87
CA GLU A 88 -0.06 -7.26 -0.03
C GLU A 88 -0.58 -7.17 1.41
N SER A 89 -0.62 -5.96 1.97
CA SER A 89 -1.11 -5.76 3.35
C SER A 89 -2.53 -6.28 3.54
N ALA A 90 -3.44 -6.06 2.58
CA ALA A 90 -4.81 -6.60 2.64
C ALA A 90 -4.86 -8.12 2.54
N ALA A 91 -4.01 -8.73 1.70
CA ALA A 91 -3.92 -10.18 1.54
C ALA A 91 -3.36 -10.86 2.81
N LEU A 92 -2.32 -10.28 3.40
CA LEU A 92 -1.76 -10.73 4.67
C LEU A 92 -2.79 -10.60 5.78
N ALA A 93 -3.47 -9.46 5.88
CA ALA A 93 -4.47 -9.23 6.92
C ALA A 93 -5.67 -10.20 6.81
N LEU A 94 -6.12 -10.54 5.61
CA LEU A 94 -7.11 -11.60 5.40
C LEU A 94 -6.65 -12.96 5.92
N THR A 95 -5.39 -13.32 5.67
CA THR A 95 -4.83 -14.59 6.14
C THR A 95 -4.73 -14.62 7.66
N LEU A 96 -4.24 -13.54 8.26
CA LEU A 96 -4.14 -13.38 9.72
C LEU A 96 -5.51 -13.41 10.39
N ALA A 97 -6.50 -12.69 9.86
CA ALA A 97 -7.87 -12.63 10.36
C ALA A 97 -8.57 -14.01 10.38
N ARG A 98 -8.12 -14.94 9.53
CA ARG A 98 -8.57 -16.34 9.50
C ARG A 98 -7.83 -17.24 10.51
N GLY A 99 -6.95 -16.68 11.33
CA GLY A 99 -6.15 -17.42 12.32
C GLY A 99 -4.97 -18.19 11.73
N LEU A 100 -4.54 -17.85 10.52
CA LEU A 100 -3.41 -18.52 9.84
C LEU A 100 -2.14 -17.68 9.95
N ALA A 101 -1.00 -18.35 10.04
CA ALA A 101 0.30 -17.68 9.97
C ALA A 101 0.59 -17.17 8.56
N ILE A 102 1.37 -16.09 8.48
CA ILE A 102 1.95 -15.60 7.23
C ILE A 102 3.30 -16.28 7.03
N ASP A 103 3.58 -16.68 5.79
CA ASP A 103 4.91 -17.10 5.37
C ASP A 103 5.40 -16.21 4.22
N GLY A 104 6.55 -15.59 4.42
CA GLY A 104 7.25 -14.78 3.42
C GLY A 104 6.47 -13.56 2.90
N ARG A 105 6.96 -13.05 1.76
CA ARG A 105 6.42 -11.91 1.03
C ARG A 105 5.35 -12.38 0.04
N SER A 106 4.23 -11.67 -0.05
CA SER A 106 3.16 -11.96 -1.02
C SER A 106 2.94 -10.86 -2.06
N ARG A 107 3.81 -9.85 -2.08
CA ARG A 107 3.74 -8.75 -3.04
C ARG A 107 3.92 -9.21 -4.48
N TYR A 108 2.98 -8.80 -5.31
CA TYR A 108 3.17 -8.71 -6.76
C TYR A 108 3.01 -7.24 -7.17
N GLU A 109 4.03 -6.71 -7.83
CA GLU A 109 4.02 -5.34 -8.37
C GLU A 109 3.97 -5.39 -9.89
N VAL A 110 3.07 -4.61 -10.49
CA VAL A 110 3.00 -4.47 -11.95
C VAL A 110 4.26 -3.72 -12.40
N PRO A 111 4.98 -4.18 -13.46
CA PRO A 111 6.18 -3.49 -13.92
C PRO A 111 5.92 -2.01 -14.17
N TRP A 112 6.73 -1.15 -13.53
CA TRP A 112 6.52 0.30 -13.52
C TRP A 112 6.63 0.89 -14.93
N GLU A 113 7.37 0.24 -15.84
CA GLU A 113 7.50 0.63 -17.25
C GLU A 113 6.17 0.60 -18.00
N ARG A 114 5.15 -0.07 -17.45
CA ARG A 114 3.78 -0.11 -18.01
C ARG A 114 2.92 1.06 -17.52
N ALA A 115 3.34 1.78 -16.48
CA ALA A 115 2.55 2.80 -15.81
C ALA A 115 2.77 4.20 -16.39
N THR A 116 2.61 4.35 -17.71
CA THR A 116 3.02 5.56 -18.45
C THR A 116 1.87 6.52 -18.80
N SER A 117 0.67 6.32 -18.25
CA SER A 117 -0.49 7.17 -18.56
C SER A 117 -1.39 7.41 -17.36
N ALA A 118 -2.08 8.55 -17.35
CA ALA A 118 -3.05 8.90 -16.33
C ALA A 118 -4.22 7.91 -16.32
N GLY A 119 -4.63 7.44 -17.51
CA GLY A 119 -5.65 6.42 -17.66
C GLY A 119 -5.26 5.08 -17.03
N PHE A 120 -4.00 4.66 -17.17
CA PHE A 120 -3.49 3.46 -16.49
C PHE A 120 -3.52 3.63 -14.98
N ALA A 121 -2.98 4.74 -14.47
CA ALA A 121 -2.88 4.99 -13.04
C ALA A 121 -4.25 4.99 -12.33
N ARG A 122 -5.24 5.69 -12.89
CA ARG A 122 -6.61 5.70 -12.35
C ARG A 122 -7.21 4.31 -12.28
N ARG A 123 -7.10 3.51 -13.35
CA ARG A 123 -7.58 2.12 -13.35
C ARG A 123 -6.84 1.27 -12.33
N ARG A 124 -5.53 1.47 -12.17
CA ARG A 124 -4.71 0.71 -11.22
C ARG A 124 -5.12 0.99 -9.77
N ILE A 125 -5.38 2.25 -9.43
CA ILE A 125 -5.86 2.64 -8.09
C ILE A 125 -7.26 2.07 -7.83
N GLU A 126 -8.18 2.16 -8.79
CA GLU A 126 -9.53 1.59 -8.67
C GLU A 126 -9.53 0.07 -8.53
N GLU A 127 -8.67 -0.62 -9.30
CA GLU A 127 -8.48 -2.06 -9.16
C GLU A 127 -7.95 -2.42 -7.76
N SER A 128 -6.97 -1.66 -7.27
CA SER A 128 -6.42 -1.83 -5.92
C SER A 128 -7.48 -1.63 -4.85
N ARG A 129 -8.28 -0.57 -4.95
CA ARG A 129 -9.44 -0.30 -4.08
C ARG A 129 -10.37 -1.51 -4.04
N ARG A 130 -10.82 -1.98 -5.21
CA ARG A 130 -11.72 -3.14 -5.34
C ARG A 130 -11.12 -4.37 -4.67
N MET A 131 -9.85 -4.69 -4.93
CA MET A 131 -9.17 -5.86 -4.37
C MET A 131 -9.09 -5.79 -2.84
N ARG A 132 -8.62 -4.66 -2.29
CA ARG A 132 -8.47 -4.46 -0.85
C ARG A 132 -9.80 -4.56 -0.11
N LEU A 133 -10.84 -3.92 -0.63
CA LEU A 133 -12.19 -4.01 -0.05
C LEU A 133 -12.76 -5.42 -0.14
N SER A 134 -12.51 -6.13 -1.24
CA SER A 134 -12.96 -7.53 -1.38
C SER A 134 -12.25 -8.46 -0.38
N MET A 135 -10.94 -8.28 -0.17
CA MET A 135 -10.19 -9.06 0.82
C MET A 135 -10.66 -8.77 2.23
N LEU A 136 -10.97 -7.51 2.55
CA LEU A 136 -11.54 -7.13 3.84
C LEU A 136 -12.95 -7.68 4.05
N ALA A 137 -13.80 -7.61 3.03
CA ALA A 137 -15.16 -8.18 3.07
C ALA A 137 -15.17 -9.71 3.23
N ALA A 138 -14.06 -10.39 2.88
CA ALA A 138 -13.90 -11.82 3.05
C ALA A 138 -13.41 -12.22 4.45
N TRP A 139 -13.20 -11.28 5.38
CA TRP A 139 -12.87 -11.60 6.76
C TRP A 139 -14.00 -12.40 7.44
N PRO A 140 -13.68 -13.31 8.37
CA PRO A 140 -14.69 -13.94 9.22
C PRO A 140 -15.47 -12.89 10.03
N GLU A 141 -16.72 -13.19 10.37
CA GLU A 141 -17.53 -12.34 11.26
C GLU A 141 -16.85 -12.12 12.63
N GLN A 142 -16.10 -13.11 13.08
CA GLN A 142 -15.24 -13.05 14.26
C GLN A 142 -13.77 -13.24 13.83
N PRO A 143 -13.07 -12.17 13.41
CA PRO A 143 -11.69 -12.26 12.96
C PRO A 143 -10.73 -12.45 14.14
N HIS A 144 -9.63 -13.17 13.91
CA HIS A 144 -8.52 -13.29 14.85
C HIS A 144 -7.65 -12.03 14.82
N LEU A 145 -7.88 -11.10 15.73
CA LEU A 145 -7.17 -9.81 15.81
C LEU A 145 -5.90 -9.87 16.66
N GLU A 146 -5.76 -10.91 17.47
CA GLU A 146 -4.57 -11.22 18.25
C GLU A 146 -3.43 -11.80 17.41
N ASN A 147 -3.74 -12.27 16.19
CA ASN A 147 -2.77 -12.82 15.27
C ASN A 147 -2.14 -11.69 14.44
N PHE A 148 -0.86 -11.42 14.67
CA PHE A 148 -0.14 -10.35 13.99
C PHE A 148 1.17 -10.86 13.36
N TYR A 149 1.60 -10.15 12.33
CA TYR A 149 2.88 -10.35 11.67
C TYR A 149 3.78 -9.16 11.95
N SER A 150 5.02 -9.43 12.40
CA SER A 150 6.07 -8.41 12.47
C SER A 150 7.11 -8.68 11.39
N PRO A 151 7.34 -7.75 10.45
CA PRO A 151 8.35 -7.90 9.41
C PRO A 151 9.79 -7.80 9.92
N PHE A 152 9.98 -7.41 11.18
CA PHE A 152 11.29 -7.32 11.81
C PHE A 152 11.32 -8.24 13.03
N GLU A 153 12.27 -9.19 13.07
CA GLU A 153 12.60 -9.89 14.31
C GLU A 153 12.93 -8.80 15.37
N ASP A 154 12.31 -8.90 16.55
CA ASP A 154 12.49 -8.00 17.70
C ASP A 154 11.76 -6.65 17.73
N ARG A 155 10.72 -6.41 16.90
CA ARG A 155 9.81 -5.27 17.11
C ARG A 155 8.37 -5.74 17.32
N PRO A 156 7.72 -5.38 18.46
CA PRO A 156 6.36 -5.79 18.75
C PRO A 156 5.36 -5.29 17.71
#